data_AF-A0A957NPS3-F1
#
_entry.id   AF-A0A957NPS3-F1
#
_cell.length_a   1.000
_cell.length_b   1.000
_cell.length_c   1.000
_cell.angle_alpha   90.00
_cell.angle_beta   90.00
_cell.angle_gamma   90.00
#
_symmetry.space_group_name_H-M   'P 1'
#
loop_
_entity.id
_entity.type
_entity.pdbx_description
1 polymer ?
#
loop_
_entity_poly.entity_id
_entity_poly.type
_entity_poly.pdbx_seq_one_letter_code
_entity_poly.pdbx_strand_id
1 'polypeptide(L)'
;RGFGRPRVSVMSLEGYYVDTVQLEAEEEDASLAFTVEEETPYLIEVSQGSTNRNTFALDSSHPLGLYEDPDDNRILTLDSTIMGSMETVRDSDRYEIELAKDEIVQITVDALEIDPFIRLTYQSNTLEESVSDDDSGGGMFGQSAQLTYKAPEDGTYQISIRNYDNSIGTYFVTVATAAANAELTEPVTTRELFGSGAGKLTWYEDEEYNFAVLRPAEWSEVPGGNCAPGATACYVGPAVFLITEEPLSQLPKRDRNREGYLSVLTDAITLQPGVEITERETVTTLQKLSADEFTFSVQLGRAKGKRFIYVDEDQQVAFNVTIVSESAMYPLLESFIDYTFETFRKWNPDALAEDAVYHLDRGARFSMLREYQDALTSYDESIALDPTLVQAYASRAWTHYYLDNSTAAIADLEKAIALDPMEIDRYLSLGIFYWRLHDYPAALTTIDEGIDIDPERVESYNQRALIHVALNEYDAALADIEEYEAHSEGELSPGVIDTRA
;
A
#
# COMPACT_ATOMS: atom_id res chain seq x y z
N ARG A 1 -13.82 -17.18 -7.31
CA ARG A 1 -12.59 -18.00 -7.17
C ARG A 1 -11.39 -17.20 -7.66
N GLY A 2 -10.45 -16.93 -6.75
CA GLY A 2 -9.18 -16.25 -6.98
C GLY A 2 -8.66 -15.58 -5.69
N PHE A 3 -7.50 -14.94 -5.73
CA PHE A 3 -6.73 -14.50 -4.54
C PHE A 3 -7.17 -13.16 -3.91
N GLY A 4 -8.42 -12.74 -4.07
CA GLY A 4 -8.93 -11.53 -3.41
C GLY A 4 -10.10 -11.84 -2.50
N ARG A 5 -10.37 -10.92 -1.57
CA ARG A 5 -11.51 -10.93 -0.65
C ARG A 5 -12.60 -10.02 -1.22
N PRO A 6 -13.38 -10.45 -2.24
CA PRO A 6 -14.43 -9.63 -2.79
C PRO A 6 -15.45 -9.33 -1.70
N ARG A 7 -15.91 -8.09 -1.69
CA ARG A 7 -16.97 -7.60 -0.83
C ARG A 7 -18.22 -7.49 -1.67
N VAL A 8 -19.31 -8.09 -1.20
CA VAL A 8 -20.65 -7.90 -1.76
C VAL A 8 -21.37 -6.94 -0.85
N SER A 9 -21.76 -5.79 -1.40
CA SER A 9 -22.52 -4.78 -0.69
C SER A 9 -23.89 -4.62 -1.32
N VAL A 10 -24.93 -4.51 -0.50
CA VAL A 10 -26.26 -4.11 -0.94
C VAL A 10 -26.52 -2.69 -0.49
N MET A 11 -26.92 -1.85 -1.43
CA MET A 11 -27.25 -0.45 -1.20
C MET A 11 -28.67 -0.15 -1.65
N SER A 12 -29.36 0.70 -0.91
CA SER A 12 -30.56 1.36 -1.44
C SER A 12 -30.16 2.38 -2.50
N LEU A 13 -31.08 2.78 -3.37
CA LEU A 13 -30.85 3.87 -4.34
C LEU A 13 -30.56 5.23 -3.68
N GLU A 14 -30.81 5.36 -2.37
CA GLU A 14 -30.45 6.55 -1.59
C GLU A 14 -28.99 6.48 -1.08
N GLY A 15 -28.22 5.46 -1.46
CA GLY A 15 -26.78 5.35 -1.17
C GLY A 15 -26.45 4.79 0.23
N TYR A 16 -27.45 4.33 0.99
CA TYR A 16 -27.21 3.71 2.28
C TYR A 16 -26.95 2.21 2.12
N TYR A 17 -25.84 1.72 2.70
CA TYR A 17 -25.61 0.30 2.83
C TYR A 17 -26.69 -0.33 3.69
N VAL A 18 -27.44 -1.22 3.08
CA VAL A 18 -28.44 -2.04 3.77
C VAL A 18 -27.75 -3.18 4.48
N ASP A 19 -26.78 -3.80 3.79
CA ASP A 19 -25.99 -4.88 4.34
C ASP A 19 -24.70 -5.06 3.51
N THR A 20 -23.69 -5.67 4.11
CA THR A 20 -22.41 -5.95 3.46
C THR A 20 -21.85 -7.25 3.99
N VAL A 21 -21.41 -8.12 3.10
CA VAL A 21 -20.60 -9.29 3.45
C VAL A 21 -19.29 -9.26 2.69
N GLN A 22 -18.19 -9.50 3.39
CA GLN A 22 -16.88 -9.70 2.78
C GLN A 22 -16.61 -11.20 2.74
N LEU A 23 -16.18 -11.68 1.58
CA LEU A 23 -15.80 -13.08 1.39
C LEU A 23 -14.43 -13.29 2.02
N GLU A 24 -14.38 -14.09 3.08
CA GLU A 24 -13.17 -14.33 3.84
C GLU A 24 -12.17 -15.21 3.08
N ALA A 25 -10.89 -15.20 3.50
CA ALA A 25 -9.81 -15.86 2.77
C ALA A 25 -9.99 -17.38 2.53
N GLU A 26 -10.78 -18.04 3.39
CA GLU A 26 -11.04 -19.48 3.35
C GLU A 26 -12.39 -19.85 2.70
N GLU A 27 -13.24 -18.86 2.43
CA GLU A 27 -14.59 -19.09 1.92
C GLU A 27 -14.58 -19.14 0.40
N GLU A 28 -15.35 -20.08 -0.19
CA GLU A 28 -15.55 -20.10 -1.64
C GLU A 28 -16.73 -19.23 -2.08
N ASP A 29 -17.71 -19.03 -1.18
CA ASP A 29 -18.97 -18.34 -1.42
C ASP A 29 -19.30 -17.41 -0.24
N ALA A 30 -19.77 -16.18 -0.50
CA ALA A 30 -20.35 -15.29 0.50
C ALA A 30 -21.85 -15.18 0.27
N SER A 31 -22.64 -15.25 1.35
CA SER A 31 -24.09 -15.14 1.30
C SER A 31 -24.57 -13.97 2.14
N LEU A 32 -25.37 -13.11 1.54
CA LEU A 32 -25.97 -11.95 2.18
C LEU A 32 -27.49 -12.14 2.23
N ALA A 33 -28.10 -11.88 3.38
CA ALA A 33 -29.55 -11.94 3.54
C ALA A 33 -30.02 -10.73 4.35
N PHE A 34 -30.77 -9.86 3.70
CA PHE A 34 -31.31 -8.64 4.31
C PHE A 34 -32.83 -8.59 4.16
N THR A 35 -33.47 -7.76 4.99
CA THR A 35 -34.91 -7.50 4.87
C THR A 35 -35.11 -6.30 3.95
N VAL A 36 -35.94 -6.46 2.93
CA VAL A 36 -36.35 -5.36 2.06
C VAL A 36 -37.31 -4.46 2.82
N GLU A 37 -36.89 -3.23 3.10
CA GLU A 37 -37.71 -2.25 3.82
C GLU A 37 -38.61 -1.44 2.88
N GLU A 38 -38.24 -1.31 1.59
CA GLU A 38 -38.99 -0.59 0.56
C GLU A 38 -39.07 -1.36 -0.76
N GLU A 39 -40.17 -1.23 -1.50
CA GLU A 39 -40.31 -1.84 -2.84
C GLU A 39 -39.58 -1.03 -3.94
N THR A 40 -38.31 -0.70 -3.72
CA THR A 40 -37.42 -0.03 -4.67
C THR A 40 -36.29 -0.95 -5.12
N PRO A 41 -35.66 -0.69 -6.28
CA PRO A 41 -34.44 -1.40 -6.66
C PRO A 41 -33.32 -1.19 -5.64
N TYR A 42 -32.51 -2.22 -5.41
CA TYR A 42 -31.30 -2.16 -4.61
C TYR A 42 -30.09 -2.43 -5.50
N LEU A 43 -29.00 -1.71 -5.29
CA LEU A 43 -27.74 -1.94 -6.00
C LEU A 43 -26.95 -3.04 -5.29
N ILE A 44 -26.41 -3.98 -6.06
CA ILE A 44 -25.45 -4.97 -5.57
C ILE A 44 -24.08 -4.63 -6.14
N GLU A 45 -23.19 -4.13 -5.30
CA GLU A 45 -21.82 -3.84 -5.67
C GLU A 45 -20.93 -5.02 -5.27
N VAL A 46 -20.10 -5.49 -6.20
CA VAL A 46 -19.01 -6.43 -5.91
C VAL A 46 -17.68 -5.72 -6.09
N SER A 47 -17.06 -5.30 -4.99
CA SER A 47 -15.79 -4.60 -4.99
C SER A 47 -14.69 -5.44 -4.34
N GLN A 48 -13.43 -5.10 -4.60
CA GLN A 48 -12.31 -5.69 -3.87
C GLN A 48 -11.24 -4.63 -3.65
N GLY A 49 -10.62 -4.63 -2.46
CA GLY A 49 -9.53 -3.71 -2.14
C GLY A 49 -8.16 -4.15 -2.66
N SER A 50 -8.04 -5.37 -3.19
CA SER A 50 -6.77 -5.92 -3.69
C SER A 50 -6.61 -5.77 -5.20
N THR A 51 -5.38 -5.66 -5.70
CA THR A 51 -5.06 -5.66 -7.14
C THR A 51 -5.23 -7.02 -7.83
N ASN A 52 -5.58 -8.08 -7.09
CA ASN A 52 -5.72 -9.45 -7.60
C ASN A 52 -6.97 -9.63 -8.46
N ARG A 53 -6.87 -9.81 -9.77
CA ARG A 53 -8.08 -10.02 -10.63
C ARG A 53 -8.81 -11.33 -10.29
N ASN A 54 -10.11 -11.23 -10.00
CA ASN A 54 -10.98 -12.36 -9.67
C ASN A 54 -12.17 -12.46 -10.61
N THR A 55 -12.70 -13.68 -10.75
CA THR A 55 -14.01 -13.91 -11.38
C THR A 55 -14.99 -14.38 -10.32
N PHE A 56 -16.18 -13.80 -10.32
CA PHE A 56 -17.27 -14.13 -9.40
C PHE A 56 -18.54 -14.53 -10.17
N ALA A 57 -19.40 -15.28 -9.49
CA ALA A 57 -20.76 -15.55 -9.93
C ALA A 57 -21.69 -15.07 -8.82
N LEU A 58 -22.70 -14.30 -9.17
CA LEU A 58 -23.72 -13.82 -8.23
C LEU A 58 -24.97 -14.68 -8.40
N ASP A 59 -25.40 -15.34 -7.32
CA ASP A 59 -26.67 -16.05 -7.26
C ASP A 59 -27.63 -15.29 -6.33
N SER A 60 -28.90 -15.19 -6.71
CA SER A 60 -29.90 -14.46 -5.96
C SER A 60 -31.26 -15.12 -6.03
N SER A 61 -31.96 -15.10 -4.90
CA SER A 61 -33.37 -15.53 -4.82
C SER A 61 -34.34 -14.57 -5.52
N HIS A 62 -33.88 -13.37 -5.88
CA HIS A 62 -34.63 -12.34 -6.61
C HIS A 62 -33.96 -12.06 -7.97
N PRO A 63 -34.72 -11.59 -8.99
CA PRO A 63 -34.15 -11.28 -10.29
C PRO A 63 -33.01 -10.26 -10.21
N LEU A 64 -31.86 -10.60 -10.78
CA LEU A 64 -30.72 -9.70 -10.95
C LEU A 64 -30.81 -8.99 -12.30
N GLY A 65 -30.58 -7.68 -12.30
CA GLY A 65 -30.33 -6.88 -13.50
C GLY A 65 -28.92 -6.28 -13.41
N LEU A 66 -28.23 -6.19 -14.55
CA LEU A 66 -27.00 -5.40 -14.62
C LEU A 66 -27.35 -3.92 -14.48
N TYR A 67 -26.69 -3.24 -13.54
CA TYR A 67 -26.62 -1.79 -13.53
C TYR A 67 -25.43 -1.40 -14.40
N GLU A 68 -25.72 -0.85 -15.58
CA GLU A 68 -24.72 -0.17 -16.38
C GLU A 68 -24.75 1.27 -15.94
N ASP A 69 -23.73 1.66 -15.18
CA ASP A 69 -23.40 3.05 -14.97
C ASP A 69 -23.18 3.70 -16.35
N PRO A 70 -23.95 4.75 -16.70
CA PRO A 70 -23.92 5.34 -18.03
C PRO A 70 -22.61 6.07 -18.35
N ASP A 71 -21.81 6.40 -17.33
CA ASP A 71 -20.62 7.23 -17.42
C ASP A 71 -19.31 6.42 -17.36
N ASP A 72 -19.36 5.22 -16.77
CA ASP A 72 -18.22 4.29 -16.69
C ASP A 72 -17.72 3.75 -18.04
N ASN A 73 -16.39 3.64 -18.17
CA ASN A 73 -15.64 3.18 -19.34
C ASN A 73 -15.86 4.02 -20.61
N ARG A 74 -16.28 5.27 -20.47
CA ARG A 74 -16.34 6.21 -21.60
C ARG A 74 -14.93 6.63 -21.99
N ILE A 75 -14.69 6.68 -23.30
CA ILE A 75 -13.42 7.13 -23.85
C ILE A 75 -13.46 8.65 -23.98
N LEU A 76 -12.56 9.33 -23.29
CA LEU A 76 -12.31 10.75 -23.44
C LEU A 76 -11.47 11.00 -24.69
N THR A 77 -11.78 12.08 -25.38
CA THR A 77 -11.02 12.56 -26.52
C THR A 77 -10.36 13.89 -26.19
N LEU A 78 -9.17 14.11 -26.73
CA LEU A 78 -8.50 15.41 -26.62
C LEU A 78 -9.39 16.53 -27.18
N ASP A 79 -9.35 17.69 -26.53
CA ASP A 79 -10.15 18.88 -26.84
C ASP A 79 -11.66 18.63 -26.82
N SER A 80 -12.13 17.84 -25.85
CA SER A 80 -13.55 17.55 -25.66
C SER A 80 -14.00 17.81 -24.23
N THR A 81 -15.27 18.17 -24.08
CA THR A 81 -15.97 18.28 -22.81
C THR A 81 -17.11 17.28 -22.84
N ILE A 82 -17.20 16.45 -21.81
CA ILE A 82 -18.35 15.56 -21.62
C ILE A 82 -18.99 15.83 -20.26
N MET A 83 -20.28 15.57 -20.18
CA MET A 83 -21.04 15.60 -18.93
C MET A 83 -21.07 14.18 -18.37
N GLY A 84 -20.86 14.07 -17.06
CA GLY A 84 -21.14 12.88 -16.26
C GLY A 84 -22.00 13.22 -15.04
N SER A 85 -22.43 12.21 -14.32
CA SER A 85 -23.21 12.33 -13.10
C SER A 85 -22.75 11.36 -12.02
N MET A 86 -22.73 11.85 -10.78
CA MET A 86 -22.68 11.00 -9.60
C MET A 86 -24.12 10.57 -9.30
N GLU A 87 -24.52 9.36 -9.68
CA GLU A 87 -25.89 8.87 -9.48
C GLU A 87 -26.14 8.36 -8.07
N THR A 88 -25.06 7.98 -7.37
CA THR A 88 -25.14 7.44 -6.02
C THR A 88 -24.13 8.09 -5.09
N VAL A 89 -24.38 7.95 -3.78
CA VAL A 89 -23.40 8.33 -2.76
C VAL A 89 -22.18 7.42 -2.93
N ARG A 90 -20.98 8.01 -3.06
CA ARG A 90 -19.69 7.32 -3.33
C ARG A 90 -19.54 6.72 -4.73
N ASP A 91 -20.26 7.29 -5.68
CA ASP A 91 -20.03 6.99 -7.09
C ASP A 91 -18.60 7.33 -7.52
N SER A 92 -18.11 6.60 -8.52
CA SER A 92 -16.74 6.75 -9.02
C SER A 92 -16.69 6.43 -10.50
N ASP A 93 -16.89 7.45 -11.31
CA ASP A 93 -16.79 7.33 -12.75
C ASP A 93 -15.35 7.09 -13.22
N ARG A 94 -15.22 6.17 -14.19
CA ARG A 94 -13.95 5.83 -14.81
C ARG A 94 -13.97 6.11 -16.29
N TYR A 95 -12.96 6.82 -16.73
CA TYR A 95 -12.73 7.18 -18.11
C TYR A 95 -11.39 6.65 -18.62
N GLU A 96 -11.30 6.42 -19.92
CA GLU A 96 -10.04 6.09 -20.59
C GLU A 96 -9.63 7.21 -21.55
N ILE A 97 -8.34 7.49 -21.65
CA ILE A 97 -7.79 8.40 -22.66
C ILE A 97 -6.52 7.80 -23.27
N GLU A 98 -6.40 7.88 -24.60
CA GLU A 98 -5.19 7.52 -25.32
C GLU A 98 -4.29 8.75 -25.44
N LEU A 99 -3.07 8.68 -24.91
CA LEU A 99 -2.08 9.75 -25.01
C LEU A 99 -0.81 9.25 -25.68
N ALA A 100 -0.23 10.09 -26.54
CA ALA A 100 1.11 9.87 -27.07
C ALA A 100 2.17 10.33 -26.07
N LYS A 101 3.34 9.72 -26.12
CA LYS A 101 4.50 10.14 -25.34
C LYS A 101 4.78 11.64 -25.55
N ASP A 102 5.07 12.32 -24.45
CA ASP A 102 5.31 13.75 -24.34
C ASP A 102 4.09 14.65 -24.62
N GLU A 103 2.90 14.09 -24.85
CA GLU A 103 1.65 14.85 -24.95
C GLU A 103 1.31 15.46 -23.58
N ILE A 104 1.00 16.76 -23.57
CA ILE A 104 0.66 17.49 -22.36
C ILE A 104 -0.83 17.83 -22.40
N VAL A 105 -1.56 17.33 -21.42
CA VAL A 105 -3.01 17.51 -21.31
C VAL A 105 -3.34 18.23 -20.01
N GLN A 106 -4.37 19.07 -20.08
CA GLN A 106 -5.02 19.65 -18.92
C GLN A 106 -6.40 19.02 -18.81
N ILE A 107 -6.68 18.43 -17.66
CA ILE A 107 -7.97 17.82 -17.35
C ILE A 107 -8.61 18.67 -16.27
N THR A 108 -9.81 19.17 -16.54
CA THR A 108 -10.58 20.02 -15.65
C THR A 108 -11.92 19.37 -15.37
N VAL A 109 -12.32 19.28 -14.11
CA VAL A 109 -13.67 18.85 -13.71
C VAL A 109 -14.39 20.00 -13.04
N ASP A 110 -15.45 20.44 -13.70
CA ASP A 110 -16.35 21.48 -13.24
C ASP A 110 -17.61 20.86 -12.66
N ALA A 111 -17.93 21.16 -11.41
CA ALA A 111 -19.16 20.70 -10.78
C ALA A 111 -19.86 21.81 -9.99
N LEU A 112 -21.19 21.71 -9.89
CA LEU A 112 -22.01 22.67 -9.17
C LEU A 112 -22.28 22.25 -7.72
N GLU A 113 -22.53 20.96 -7.50
CA GLU A 113 -23.09 20.42 -6.26
C GLU A 113 -22.20 19.36 -5.61
N ILE A 114 -21.12 18.93 -6.28
CA ILE A 114 -20.18 17.91 -5.80
C ILE A 114 -18.77 18.50 -5.60
N ASP A 115 -17.97 17.82 -4.79
CA ASP A 115 -16.56 18.14 -4.55
C ASP A 115 -15.65 17.15 -5.31
N PRO A 116 -15.30 17.45 -6.58
CA PRO A 116 -14.68 16.46 -7.45
C PRO A 116 -13.21 16.23 -7.09
N PHE A 117 -12.84 14.97 -6.98
CA PHE A 117 -11.45 14.50 -6.95
C PHE A 117 -11.10 13.89 -8.31
N ILE A 118 -9.98 14.30 -8.88
CA ILE A 118 -9.48 13.71 -10.14
C ILE A 118 -8.23 12.92 -9.85
N ARG A 119 -8.19 11.70 -10.36
CA ARG A 119 -6.97 10.89 -10.42
C ARG A 119 -6.73 10.38 -11.82
N LEU A 120 -5.55 10.64 -12.35
CA LEU A 120 -5.01 10.01 -13.55
C LEU A 120 -4.00 8.94 -13.14
N THR A 121 -4.17 7.73 -13.67
CA THR A 121 -3.28 6.59 -13.43
C THR A 121 -2.75 6.04 -14.73
N TYR A 122 -1.47 5.71 -14.72
CA TYR A 122 -0.79 5.01 -15.79
C TYR A 122 -0.06 3.79 -15.23
N GLN A 123 -0.20 2.67 -15.90
CA GLN A 123 0.58 1.48 -15.59
C GLN A 123 1.05 0.84 -16.89
N SER A 124 2.37 0.74 -17.03
CA SER A 124 3.04 -0.05 -18.05
C SER A 124 3.88 -1.15 -17.41
N ASN A 125 4.67 -1.85 -18.21
CA ASN A 125 5.63 -2.85 -17.70
C ASN A 125 6.88 -2.19 -17.07
N THR A 126 7.06 -0.88 -17.27
CA THR A 126 8.26 -0.12 -16.89
C THR A 126 7.97 1.02 -15.93
N LEU A 127 6.71 1.42 -15.82
CA LEU A 127 6.32 2.57 -15.02
C LEU A 127 4.94 2.36 -14.42
N GLU A 128 4.81 2.66 -13.13
CA GLU A 128 3.53 2.91 -12.50
C GLU A 128 3.56 4.35 -12.01
N GLU A 129 2.61 5.15 -12.50
CA GLU A 129 2.50 6.55 -12.14
C GLU A 129 1.06 6.90 -11.82
N SER A 130 0.87 7.64 -10.72
CA SER A 130 -0.41 8.18 -10.31
C SER A 130 -0.24 9.66 -10.05
N VAL A 131 -1.05 10.46 -10.72
CA VAL A 131 -1.19 11.90 -10.48
C VAL A 131 -2.62 12.13 -10.04
N SER A 132 -2.80 12.91 -8.99
CA SER A 132 -4.13 13.34 -8.60
C SER A 132 -4.10 14.80 -8.22
N ASP A 133 -5.26 15.40 -8.35
CA ASP A 133 -5.54 16.73 -7.88
C ASP A 133 -6.76 16.63 -6.96
N ASP A 134 -6.51 16.93 -5.70
CA ASP A 134 -7.49 17.12 -4.65
C ASP A 134 -7.52 18.58 -4.19
N ASP A 135 -6.98 19.53 -4.98
CA ASP A 135 -7.07 20.99 -4.77
C ASP A 135 -8.53 21.50 -4.97
N SER A 136 -9.49 20.71 -4.47
CA SER A 136 -10.90 20.96 -4.40
C SER A 136 -11.18 22.02 -3.32
N GLY A 137 -10.97 23.28 -3.71
CA GLY A 137 -11.70 24.38 -3.12
C GLY A 137 -13.16 24.28 -3.55
N GLY A 138 -13.99 23.67 -2.70
CA GLY A 138 -15.39 23.28 -2.95
C GLY A 138 -16.31 24.32 -3.62
N GLY A 139 -17.44 23.81 -4.12
CA GLY A 139 -18.31 24.47 -5.09
C GLY A 139 -18.93 25.84 -4.81
N MET A 140 -19.73 26.23 -5.82
CA MET A 140 -20.49 27.45 -6.12
C MET A 140 -19.75 28.78 -6.41
N PHE A 141 -18.49 29.02 -6.00
CA PHE A 141 -17.77 30.26 -6.42
C PHE A 141 -16.29 30.13 -6.83
N GLY A 142 -15.82 28.91 -7.09
CA GLY A 142 -14.74 28.70 -8.06
C GLY A 142 -13.49 28.04 -7.51
N GLN A 143 -13.45 26.72 -7.65
CA GLN A 143 -12.34 26.05 -8.32
C GLN A 143 -12.83 24.72 -8.92
N SER A 144 -12.29 24.42 -10.09
CA SER A 144 -12.45 23.14 -10.79
C SER A 144 -11.31 22.25 -10.34
N ALA A 145 -11.54 20.96 -10.08
CA ALA A 145 -10.41 20.05 -9.94
C ALA A 145 -9.65 20.05 -11.27
N GLN A 146 -8.34 20.21 -11.22
CA GLN A 146 -7.56 20.45 -12.42
C GLN A 146 -6.16 19.87 -12.28
N LEU A 147 -5.85 18.89 -13.13
CA LEU A 147 -4.49 18.39 -13.27
C LEU A 147 -3.92 18.69 -14.65
N THR A 148 -2.63 19.04 -14.69
CA THR A 148 -1.86 19.16 -15.92
C THR A 148 -0.83 18.04 -15.95
N TYR A 149 -0.91 17.16 -16.94
CA TYR A 149 -0.13 15.95 -17.00
C TYR A 149 0.64 15.84 -18.31
N LYS A 150 1.87 15.35 -18.24
CA LYS A 150 2.69 15.03 -19.41
C LYS A 150 2.91 13.53 -19.50
N ALA A 151 2.41 12.91 -20.57
CA ALA A 151 2.51 11.47 -20.77
C ALA A 151 3.97 11.00 -20.89
N PRO A 152 4.48 10.10 -20.02
CA PRO A 152 5.84 9.58 -20.07
C PRO A 152 6.06 8.56 -21.20
N GLU A 153 5.01 7.82 -21.57
CA GLU A 153 5.01 6.73 -22.56
C GLU A 153 3.72 6.77 -23.40
N ASP A 154 3.73 6.14 -24.57
CA ASP A 154 2.51 5.94 -25.36
C ASP A 154 1.58 4.95 -24.62
N GLY A 155 0.29 5.24 -24.54
CA GLY A 155 -0.68 4.25 -24.07
C GLY A 155 -2.02 4.80 -23.60
N THR A 156 -2.79 3.89 -23.02
CA THR A 156 -4.09 4.17 -22.41
C THR A 156 -3.92 4.56 -20.95
N TYR A 157 -4.47 5.69 -20.57
CA TYR A 157 -4.46 6.23 -19.22
C TYR A 157 -5.87 6.14 -18.65
N GLN A 158 -5.98 5.84 -17.36
CA GLN A 158 -7.26 5.78 -16.66
C GLN A 158 -7.45 7.04 -15.83
N ILE A 159 -8.59 7.71 -16.04
CA ILE A 159 -9.01 8.87 -15.28
C ILE A 159 -10.18 8.44 -14.40
N SER A 160 -10.05 8.61 -13.10
CA SER A 160 -11.13 8.39 -12.14
C SER A 160 -11.58 9.75 -11.61
N ILE A 161 -12.88 9.99 -11.69
CA ILE A 161 -13.53 11.13 -11.04
C ILE A 161 -14.31 10.55 -9.86
N ARG A 162 -14.12 11.13 -8.68
CA ARG A 162 -14.85 10.74 -7.48
C ARG A 162 -15.39 11.98 -6.81
N ASN A 163 -16.41 11.77 -5.99
CA ASN A 163 -16.85 12.79 -5.05
C ASN A 163 -16.31 12.48 -3.65
N TYR A 164 -15.70 13.47 -2.98
CA TYR A 164 -15.23 13.29 -1.60
C TYR A 164 -16.36 13.31 -0.58
N ASP A 165 -17.45 14.02 -0.87
CA ASP A 165 -18.62 14.09 0.00
C ASP A 165 -19.73 13.12 -0.47
N ASN A 166 -20.86 13.11 0.25
CA ASN A 166 -22.00 12.26 -0.07
C ASN A 166 -23.01 12.93 -1.01
N SER A 167 -22.66 14.05 -1.66
CA SER A 167 -23.55 14.69 -2.61
C SER A 167 -23.62 13.89 -3.91
N ILE A 168 -24.76 14.02 -4.57
CA ILE A 168 -25.02 13.51 -5.91
C ILE A 168 -25.23 14.71 -6.81
N GLY A 169 -24.77 14.62 -8.05
CA GLY A 169 -24.82 15.78 -8.93
C GLY A 169 -24.10 15.57 -10.24
N THR A 170 -24.29 16.51 -11.16
CA THR A 170 -23.64 16.48 -12.47
C THR A 170 -22.33 17.24 -12.46
N TYR A 171 -21.39 16.78 -13.25
CA TYR A 171 -20.14 17.47 -13.51
C TYR A 171 -19.80 17.45 -15.01
N PHE A 172 -18.87 18.32 -15.39
CA PHE A 172 -18.30 18.36 -16.73
C PHE A 172 -16.81 18.08 -16.63
N VAL A 173 -16.34 17.03 -17.33
CA VAL A 173 -14.91 16.81 -17.52
C VAL A 173 -14.50 17.35 -18.88
N THR A 174 -13.53 18.27 -18.86
CA THR A 174 -12.91 18.85 -20.06
C THR A 174 -11.47 18.35 -20.15
N VAL A 175 -11.10 17.79 -21.29
CA VAL A 175 -9.71 17.48 -21.63
C VAL A 175 -9.26 18.43 -22.71
N ALA A 176 -8.21 19.19 -22.46
CA ALA A 176 -7.64 20.15 -23.41
C ALA A 176 -6.14 19.91 -23.61
N THR A 177 -5.65 20.20 -24.80
CA THR A 177 -4.21 20.29 -25.05
C THR A 177 -3.61 21.44 -24.24
N ALA A 178 -2.61 21.14 -23.39
CA ALA A 178 -1.93 22.17 -22.60
C ALA A 178 -0.76 22.80 -23.38
N ALA A 179 -0.36 24.00 -22.97
CA ALA A 179 0.82 24.65 -23.54
C ALA A 179 2.10 23.86 -23.18
N ALA A 180 3.09 23.86 -24.09
CA ALA A 180 4.36 23.16 -23.88
C ALA A 180 5.15 23.60 -22.63
N ASN A 181 4.80 24.77 -22.06
CA ASN A 181 5.40 25.38 -20.88
C ASN A 181 4.43 25.47 -19.69
N ALA A 182 3.32 24.72 -19.72
CA ALA A 182 2.41 24.63 -18.58
C ALA A 182 3.12 24.00 -17.38
N GLU A 183 2.76 24.45 -16.18
CA GLU A 183 3.20 23.86 -14.93
C GLU A 183 2.52 22.50 -14.77
N LEU A 184 3.30 21.46 -14.49
CA LEU A 184 2.80 20.09 -14.38
C LEU A 184 2.38 19.81 -12.94
N THR A 185 1.29 19.08 -12.77
CA THR A 185 0.89 18.53 -11.47
C THR A 185 1.89 17.44 -11.09
N GLU A 186 2.47 17.54 -9.88
CA GLU A 186 3.46 16.59 -9.40
C GLU A 186 2.82 15.21 -9.16
N PRO A 187 3.47 14.10 -9.57
CA PRO A 187 2.95 12.77 -9.29
C PRO A 187 2.91 12.46 -7.79
N VAL A 188 1.80 11.89 -7.34
CA VAL A 188 1.65 11.37 -5.97
C VAL A 188 2.47 10.10 -5.78
N THR A 189 2.60 9.30 -6.84
CA THR A 189 3.45 8.12 -6.84
C THR A 189 4.06 7.95 -8.22
N THR A 190 5.38 7.93 -8.27
CA THR A 190 6.14 7.47 -9.43
C THR A 190 6.97 6.28 -8.99
N ARG A 191 6.71 5.12 -9.60
CA ARG A 191 7.46 3.91 -9.36
C ARG A 191 7.99 3.42 -10.69
N GLU A 192 9.30 3.55 -10.88
CA GLU A 192 9.99 2.81 -11.94
C GLU A 192 9.82 1.31 -11.66
N LEU A 193 9.07 0.65 -12.53
CA LEU A 193 8.93 -0.79 -12.50
C LEU A 193 10.14 -1.36 -13.23
N PHE A 194 10.89 -2.20 -12.52
CA PHE A 194 12.15 -2.79 -12.99
C PHE A 194 12.00 -3.33 -14.42
N GLY A 195 12.86 -2.82 -15.33
CA GLY A 195 12.74 -2.98 -16.77
C GLY A 195 12.35 -4.39 -17.22
N SER A 196 11.31 -4.44 -18.07
CA SER A 196 10.81 -5.45 -19.05
C SER A 196 11.20 -6.95 -19.01
N GLY A 197 12.10 -7.44 -18.16
CA GLY A 197 12.54 -8.84 -18.10
C GLY A 197 12.20 -9.59 -16.81
N ALA A 198 12.19 -8.93 -15.65
CA ALA A 198 12.00 -9.65 -14.38
C ALA A 198 10.52 -9.92 -14.05
N GLY A 199 9.59 -9.03 -14.40
CA GLY A 199 8.18 -9.16 -14.02
C GLY A 199 7.94 -8.88 -12.53
N LYS A 200 6.74 -9.20 -12.02
CA LYS A 200 6.40 -9.00 -10.59
C LYS A 200 7.38 -9.76 -9.68
N LEU A 201 7.76 -9.19 -8.53
CA LEU A 201 8.61 -9.85 -7.54
C LEU A 201 7.81 -10.48 -6.39
N THR A 202 8.32 -11.57 -5.82
CA THR A 202 7.79 -12.26 -4.65
C THR A 202 8.93 -12.78 -3.78
N TRP A 203 8.70 -13.05 -2.50
CA TRP A 203 9.72 -13.63 -1.63
C TRP A 203 9.99 -15.10 -1.97
N TYR A 204 11.28 -15.47 -1.98
CA TYR A 204 11.74 -16.81 -1.65
C TYR A 204 12.13 -16.80 -0.17
N GLU A 205 11.66 -17.79 0.59
CA GLU A 205 11.89 -17.92 2.02
C GLU A 205 12.32 -19.36 2.30
N ASP A 206 13.39 -19.53 3.07
CA ASP A 206 13.85 -20.82 3.59
C ASP A 206 13.70 -20.81 5.11
N GLU A 207 12.80 -21.64 5.62
CA GLU A 207 12.50 -21.75 7.05
C GLU A 207 13.55 -22.57 7.83
N GLU A 208 14.33 -23.42 7.16
CA GLU A 208 15.34 -24.27 7.81
C GLU A 208 16.53 -23.43 8.29
N TYR A 209 16.97 -22.49 7.46
CA TYR A 209 18.12 -21.62 7.72
C TYR A 209 17.72 -20.16 8.01
N ASN A 210 16.44 -19.81 7.83
CA ASN A 210 15.88 -18.48 8.02
C ASN A 210 16.46 -17.43 7.07
N PHE A 211 16.52 -17.76 5.78
CA PHE A 211 16.93 -16.83 4.73
C PHE A 211 15.75 -16.39 3.88
N ALA A 212 15.79 -15.14 3.42
CA ALA A 212 14.80 -14.64 2.47
C ALA A 212 15.45 -13.72 1.42
N VAL A 213 14.95 -13.78 0.20
CA VAL A 213 15.37 -12.89 -0.90
C VAL A 213 14.22 -12.71 -1.89
N LEU A 214 14.10 -11.54 -2.52
CA LEU A 214 13.10 -11.34 -3.57
C LEU A 214 13.49 -12.09 -4.84
N ARG A 215 12.51 -12.69 -5.51
CA ARG A 215 12.66 -13.37 -6.80
C ARG A 215 11.56 -12.95 -7.78
N PRO A 216 11.76 -13.19 -9.09
CA PRO A 216 10.70 -13.06 -10.08
C PRO A 216 9.56 -14.06 -9.82
N ALA A 217 8.32 -13.55 -9.73
CA ALA A 217 7.12 -14.35 -9.50
C ALA A 217 6.72 -15.15 -10.76
N GLU A 218 6.96 -14.59 -11.94
CA GLU A 218 6.51 -15.12 -13.23
C GLU A 218 7.54 -16.08 -13.88
N TRP A 219 8.75 -16.17 -13.34
CA TRP A 219 9.76 -17.06 -13.89
C TRP A 219 9.42 -18.51 -13.56
N SER A 220 9.60 -19.37 -14.56
CA SER A 220 9.23 -20.77 -14.45
C SER A 220 10.17 -21.47 -13.50
N GLU A 221 9.64 -21.97 -12.38
CA GLU A 221 10.38 -22.83 -11.48
C GLU A 221 10.70 -24.15 -12.18
N VAL A 222 11.96 -24.59 -12.11
CA VAL A 222 12.38 -25.87 -12.66
C VAL A 222 12.18 -26.95 -11.61
N PRO A 223 11.24 -27.91 -11.81
CA PRO A 223 10.90 -28.87 -10.78
C PRO A 223 12.10 -29.70 -10.32
N GLY A 224 12.31 -29.74 -9.01
CA GLY A 224 13.35 -30.55 -8.35
C GLY A 224 14.77 -29.97 -8.44
N GLY A 225 14.95 -28.67 -8.64
CA GLY A 225 16.27 -28.01 -8.56
C GLY A 225 17.27 -28.42 -9.64
N ASN A 226 16.83 -29.12 -10.70
CA ASN A 226 17.69 -29.77 -11.69
C ASN A 226 18.49 -28.83 -12.63
N CYS A 227 18.51 -27.52 -12.37
CA CYS A 227 19.33 -26.56 -13.12
C CYS A 227 20.83 -26.68 -12.82
N ALA A 228 21.17 -27.04 -11.58
CA ALA A 228 22.54 -27.23 -11.14
C ALA A 228 22.59 -28.23 -9.98
N PRO A 229 23.67 -29.02 -9.85
CA PRO A 229 23.86 -29.86 -8.67
C PRO A 229 23.82 -29.02 -7.38
N GLY A 230 23.00 -29.41 -6.41
CA GLY A 230 22.93 -28.75 -5.11
C GLY A 230 22.05 -27.49 -5.05
N ALA A 231 21.27 -27.19 -6.10
CA ALA A 231 20.35 -26.08 -6.06
C ALA A 231 19.09 -26.39 -5.25
N THR A 232 18.79 -25.53 -4.28
CA THR A 232 17.54 -25.60 -3.51
C THR A 232 16.38 -25.09 -4.36
N ALA A 233 16.58 -23.98 -5.09
CA ALA A 233 15.58 -23.43 -5.99
C ALA A 233 16.20 -22.90 -7.28
N CYS A 234 15.45 -23.00 -8.37
CA CYS A 234 15.85 -22.50 -9.67
C CYS A 234 14.64 -21.97 -10.44
N TYR A 235 14.77 -20.75 -10.95
CA TYR A 235 13.77 -20.09 -11.77
C TYR A 235 14.40 -19.66 -13.10
N VAL A 236 13.66 -19.87 -14.18
CA VAL A 236 14.13 -19.57 -15.55
C VAL A 236 13.14 -18.61 -16.22
N GLY A 237 13.68 -17.51 -16.73
CA GLY A 237 13.00 -16.51 -17.56
C GLY A 237 13.99 -15.96 -18.61
N PRO A 238 14.11 -14.63 -18.78
CA PRO A 238 15.18 -14.04 -19.61
C PRO A 238 16.59 -14.22 -19.02
N ALA A 239 16.69 -14.67 -17.77
CA ALA A 239 17.90 -15.16 -17.15
C ALA A 239 17.61 -16.40 -16.30
N VAL A 240 18.67 -17.00 -15.77
CA VAL A 240 18.60 -18.07 -14.77
C VAL A 240 18.82 -17.46 -13.41
N PHE A 241 17.88 -17.65 -12.48
CA PHE A 241 17.97 -17.27 -11.07
C PHE A 241 18.07 -18.56 -10.24
N LEU A 242 19.17 -18.71 -9.51
CA LEU A 242 19.52 -19.93 -8.81
C LEU A 242 19.81 -19.64 -7.34
N ILE A 243 19.22 -20.42 -6.45
CA ILE A 243 19.53 -20.41 -5.02
C ILE A 243 20.19 -21.74 -4.64
N THR A 244 21.31 -21.67 -3.92
CA THR A 244 21.94 -22.84 -3.30
C THR A 244 22.19 -22.60 -1.81
N GLU A 245 21.68 -23.49 -0.95
CA GLU A 245 22.07 -23.56 0.46
C GLU A 245 22.99 -24.78 0.67
N GLU A 246 24.25 -24.50 0.98
CA GLU A 246 25.29 -25.51 1.03
C GLU A 246 25.77 -25.73 2.47
N PRO A 247 25.52 -26.91 3.07
CA PRO A 247 26.05 -27.21 4.40
C PRO A 247 27.57 -27.24 4.39
N LEU A 248 28.20 -26.42 5.23
CA LEU A 248 29.66 -26.39 5.38
C LEU A 248 30.21 -27.72 5.91
N SER A 249 29.35 -28.58 6.46
CA SER A 249 29.71 -29.93 6.92
C SER A 249 30.30 -30.81 5.80
N GLN A 250 30.00 -30.51 4.53
CA GLN A 250 30.57 -31.19 3.37
C GLN A 250 32.05 -30.85 3.14
N LEU A 251 32.51 -29.73 3.68
CA LEU A 251 33.91 -29.30 3.58
C LEU A 251 34.79 -29.95 4.68
N PRO A 252 36.11 -30.08 4.42
CA PRO A 252 37.07 -30.44 5.45
C PRO A 252 36.96 -29.50 6.64
N LYS A 253 37.13 -30.00 7.87
CA LYS A 253 36.92 -29.23 9.11
C LYS A 253 37.65 -27.88 9.16
N ARG A 254 38.83 -27.78 8.53
CA ARG A 254 39.64 -26.54 8.47
C ARG A 254 39.03 -25.45 7.56
N ASP A 255 38.16 -25.84 6.64
CA ASP A 255 37.59 -24.99 5.60
C ASP A 255 36.11 -24.63 5.90
N ARG A 256 35.59 -25.00 7.09
CA ARG A 256 34.20 -24.73 7.54
C ARG A 256 34.03 -23.34 8.14
N ASN A 257 34.46 -22.34 7.38
CA ASN A 257 34.36 -20.92 7.70
C ASN A 257 34.24 -20.15 6.37
N ARG A 258 33.96 -18.85 6.46
CA ARG A 258 33.75 -18.01 5.28
C ARG A 258 34.93 -18.04 4.32
N GLU A 259 36.16 -17.86 4.80
CA GLU A 259 37.36 -17.86 3.95
C GLU A 259 37.57 -19.20 3.24
N GLY A 260 37.41 -20.30 3.97
CA GLY A 260 37.51 -21.66 3.44
C GLY A 260 36.47 -21.95 2.37
N TYR A 261 35.20 -21.61 2.63
CA TYR A 261 34.11 -21.76 1.67
C TYR A 261 34.37 -20.96 0.39
N LEU A 262 34.73 -19.67 0.52
CA LEU A 262 35.05 -18.81 -0.61
C LEU A 262 36.25 -19.30 -1.42
N SER A 263 37.27 -19.87 -0.76
CA SER A 263 38.41 -20.48 -1.45
C SER A 263 37.97 -21.68 -2.29
N VAL A 264 37.21 -22.61 -1.70
CA VAL A 264 36.71 -23.80 -2.41
C VAL A 264 35.81 -23.41 -3.58
N LEU A 265 34.95 -22.41 -3.39
CA LEU A 265 34.06 -21.93 -4.43
C LEU A 265 34.83 -21.24 -5.57
N THR A 266 35.82 -20.41 -5.24
CA THR A 266 36.68 -19.76 -6.24
C THR A 266 37.43 -20.80 -7.09
N ASP A 267 37.97 -21.84 -6.45
CA ASP A 267 38.60 -22.97 -7.15
C ASP A 267 37.59 -23.69 -8.03
N ALA A 268 36.38 -23.95 -7.54
CA ALA A 268 35.33 -24.61 -8.30
C ALA A 268 34.89 -23.79 -9.53
N ILE A 269 34.75 -22.47 -9.41
CA ILE A 269 34.39 -21.57 -10.52
C ILE A 269 35.52 -21.52 -11.55
N THR A 270 36.77 -21.34 -11.13
CA THR A 270 37.93 -21.22 -12.03
C THR A 270 38.27 -22.52 -12.75
N LEU A 271 37.91 -23.68 -12.20
CA LEU A 271 38.05 -24.98 -12.86
C LEU A 271 37.01 -25.23 -13.96
N GLN A 272 35.92 -24.45 -14.03
CA GLN A 272 34.91 -24.59 -15.08
C GLN A 272 35.43 -24.03 -16.41
N PRO A 273 35.51 -24.84 -17.48
CA PRO A 273 36.01 -24.36 -18.77
C PRO A 273 35.18 -23.20 -19.33
N GLY A 274 35.84 -22.07 -19.54
CA GLY A 274 35.22 -20.89 -20.15
C GLY A 274 34.46 -19.98 -19.17
N VAL A 275 34.63 -20.16 -17.85
CA VAL A 275 34.17 -19.22 -16.83
C VAL A 275 35.37 -18.38 -16.35
N GLU A 276 35.20 -17.06 -16.29
CA GLU A 276 36.21 -16.12 -15.80
C GLU A 276 35.59 -15.18 -14.77
N ILE A 277 36.15 -15.15 -13.56
CA ILE A 277 35.76 -14.19 -12.53
C ILE A 277 36.34 -12.84 -12.93
N THR A 278 35.48 -11.86 -13.17
CA THR A 278 35.87 -10.51 -13.60
C THR A 278 35.99 -9.56 -12.43
N GLU A 279 35.19 -9.76 -11.38
CA GLU A 279 35.16 -8.92 -10.19
C GLU A 279 34.79 -9.74 -8.97
N ARG A 280 35.36 -9.35 -7.83
CA ARG A 280 35.00 -9.87 -6.52
C ARG A 280 35.02 -8.73 -5.53
N GLU A 281 33.94 -8.58 -4.79
CA GLU A 281 33.86 -7.61 -3.71
C GLU A 281 33.26 -8.23 -2.45
N THR A 282 33.59 -7.61 -1.31
CA THR A 282 32.95 -7.89 -0.03
C THR A 282 31.98 -6.75 0.24
N VAL A 283 30.71 -7.08 0.37
CA VAL A 283 29.63 -6.12 0.60
C VAL A 283 29.13 -6.20 2.04
N THR A 284 28.47 -5.13 2.47
CA THR A 284 27.72 -5.10 3.73
C THR A 284 26.25 -4.93 3.38
N THR A 285 25.43 -5.91 3.75
CA THR A 285 23.98 -5.88 3.47
C THR A 285 23.27 -4.80 4.29
N LEU A 286 22.00 -4.51 3.98
CA LEU A 286 21.18 -3.59 4.77
C LEU A 286 21.08 -3.99 6.25
N GLN A 287 21.18 -5.29 6.55
CA GLN A 287 21.20 -5.82 7.92
C GLN A 287 22.58 -5.78 8.59
N LYS A 288 23.56 -5.08 7.99
CA LYS A 288 24.96 -5.01 8.45
C LYS A 288 25.66 -6.37 8.47
N LEU A 289 25.20 -7.32 7.66
CA LEU A 289 25.85 -8.62 7.49
C LEU A 289 26.93 -8.50 6.44
N SER A 290 28.06 -9.18 6.65
CA SER A 290 29.12 -9.19 5.64
C SER A 290 28.91 -10.35 4.68
N ALA A 291 28.85 -10.04 3.38
CA ALA A 291 28.64 -10.98 2.29
C ALA A 291 29.69 -10.76 1.18
N ASP A 292 29.75 -11.66 0.21
CA ASP A 292 30.64 -11.55 -0.95
C ASP A 292 29.84 -11.58 -2.25
N GLU A 293 30.24 -10.75 -3.20
CA GLU A 293 29.69 -10.75 -4.54
C GLU A 293 30.77 -11.10 -5.57
N PHE A 294 30.40 -11.96 -6.52
CA PHE A 294 31.25 -12.39 -7.62
C PHE A 294 30.57 -12.05 -8.93
N THR A 295 31.22 -11.24 -9.76
CA THR A 295 30.82 -11.04 -11.15
C THR A 295 31.70 -11.93 -12.02
N PHE A 296 31.08 -12.66 -12.94
CA PHE A 296 31.77 -13.59 -13.82
C PHE A 296 31.22 -13.55 -15.25
N SER A 297 32.09 -13.88 -16.20
CA SER A 297 31.74 -14.10 -17.59
C SER A 297 31.82 -15.58 -17.94
N VAL A 298 30.97 -16.02 -18.87
CA VAL A 298 30.83 -17.42 -19.27
C VAL A 298 30.94 -17.55 -20.80
N GLN A 299 31.54 -18.64 -21.28
CA GLN A 299 31.72 -18.98 -22.69
C GLN A 299 32.35 -17.86 -23.52
N LEU A 300 33.50 -17.33 -23.08
CA LEU A 300 34.20 -16.22 -23.77
C LEU A 300 33.35 -14.94 -23.85
N GLY A 301 32.58 -14.64 -22.80
CA GLY A 301 31.78 -13.42 -22.68
C GLY A 301 30.43 -13.46 -23.39
N ARG A 302 29.89 -14.65 -23.72
CA ARG A 302 28.53 -14.81 -24.27
C ARG A 302 27.44 -14.66 -23.22
N ALA A 303 27.74 -15.01 -21.98
CA ALA A 303 26.88 -14.79 -20.84
C ALA A 303 27.66 -14.10 -19.72
N LYS A 304 26.92 -13.39 -18.88
CA LYS A 304 27.42 -12.74 -17.67
C LYS A 304 26.56 -13.18 -16.50
N GLY A 305 27.16 -13.24 -15.32
CA GLY A 305 26.43 -13.52 -14.10
C GLY A 305 27.01 -12.81 -12.90
N LYS A 306 26.17 -12.65 -11.89
CA LYS A 306 26.53 -12.16 -10.56
C LYS A 306 26.10 -13.21 -9.54
N ARG A 307 26.92 -13.42 -8.52
CA ARG A 307 26.62 -14.33 -7.41
C ARG A 307 26.80 -13.60 -6.09
N PHE A 308 25.75 -13.55 -5.29
CA PHE A 308 25.77 -13.14 -3.89
C PHE A 308 26.01 -14.36 -2.99
N ILE A 309 26.83 -14.20 -1.97
CA ILE A 309 27.23 -15.25 -1.04
C ILE A 309 27.18 -14.73 0.38
N TYR A 310 26.40 -15.39 1.23
CA TYR A 310 26.41 -15.19 2.66
C TYR A 310 26.78 -16.50 3.37
N VAL A 311 27.75 -16.45 4.28
CA VAL A 311 28.17 -17.62 5.06
C VAL A 311 27.76 -17.42 6.51
N ASP A 312 26.88 -18.29 6.99
CA ASP A 312 26.50 -18.38 8.38
C ASP A 312 27.39 -19.42 9.09
N GLU A 313 28.42 -18.95 9.77
CA GLU A 313 29.34 -19.82 10.51
C GLU A 313 28.68 -20.47 11.73
N ASP A 314 27.63 -19.88 12.29
CA ASP A 314 26.93 -20.41 13.46
C ASP A 314 26.04 -21.58 13.06
N GLN A 315 25.23 -21.41 12.00
CA GLN A 315 24.41 -22.49 11.45
C GLN A 315 25.19 -23.45 10.56
N GLN A 316 26.46 -23.15 10.26
CA GLN A 316 27.33 -23.95 9.39
C GLN A 316 26.74 -24.17 7.98
N VAL A 317 26.20 -23.11 7.38
CA VAL A 317 25.61 -23.11 6.03
C VAL A 317 26.10 -21.91 5.22
N ALA A 318 26.24 -22.08 3.90
CA ALA A 318 26.46 -20.98 2.96
C ALA A 318 25.24 -20.82 2.05
N PHE A 319 24.68 -19.62 2.03
CA PHE A 319 23.58 -19.21 1.16
C PHE A 319 24.14 -18.50 -0.07
N ASN A 320 23.71 -18.91 -1.26
CA ASN A 320 24.14 -18.30 -2.51
C ASN A 320 22.94 -17.97 -3.38
N VAL A 321 22.93 -16.76 -3.96
CA VAL A 321 22.03 -16.40 -5.06
C VAL A 321 22.87 -16.15 -6.29
N THR A 322 22.61 -16.86 -7.37
CA THR A 322 23.32 -16.70 -8.64
C THR A 322 22.33 -16.31 -9.73
N ILE A 323 22.61 -15.20 -10.41
CA ILE A 323 21.84 -14.78 -11.59
C ILE A 323 22.77 -14.80 -12.79
N VAL A 324 22.39 -15.53 -13.85
CA VAL A 324 23.15 -15.63 -15.10
C VAL A 324 22.25 -15.33 -16.28
N SER A 325 22.66 -14.40 -17.14
CA SER A 325 21.94 -14.02 -18.35
C SER A 325 22.87 -14.02 -19.57
N GLU A 326 22.28 -13.99 -20.76
CA GLU A 326 23.05 -13.62 -21.95
C GLU A 326 23.66 -12.23 -21.77
N SER A 327 24.88 -12.02 -22.29
CA SER A 327 25.62 -10.76 -22.09
C SER A 327 24.89 -9.53 -22.63
N ALA A 328 24.05 -9.70 -23.65
CA ALA A 328 23.22 -8.63 -24.21
C ALA A 328 22.05 -8.24 -23.29
N MET A 329 21.55 -9.18 -22.49
CA MET A 329 20.45 -8.94 -21.54
C MET A 329 20.93 -8.44 -20.19
N TYR A 330 22.19 -8.68 -19.84
CA TYR A 330 22.74 -8.37 -18.51
C TYR A 330 22.52 -6.90 -18.10
N PRO A 331 22.79 -5.88 -18.95
CA PRO A 331 22.56 -4.48 -18.57
C PRO A 331 21.08 -4.14 -18.29
N LEU A 332 20.14 -4.92 -18.83
CA LEU A 332 18.70 -4.74 -18.57
C LEU A 332 18.27 -5.36 -17.24
N LEU A 333 19.08 -6.27 -16.69
CA LEU A 333 18.80 -7.00 -15.46
C LEU A 333 19.67 -6.55 -14.29
N GLU A 334 20.70 -5.73 -14.52
CA GLU A 334 21.69 -5.33 -13.52
C GLU A 334 21.04 -4.70 -12.28
N SER A 335 20.15 -3.72 -12.45
CA SER A 335 19.41 -3.12 -11.34
C SER A 335 18.53 -4.11 -10.57
N PHE A 336 17.94 -5.09 -11.27
CA PHE A 336 17.17 -6.16 -10.62
C PHE A 336 18.07 -7.11 -9.82
N ILE A 337 19.26 -7.43 -10.34
CA ILE A 337 20.26 -8.28 -9.67
C ILE A 337 20.73 -7.59 -8.39
N ASP A 338 21.11 -6.32 -8.48
CA ASP A 338 21.58 -5.55 -7.32
C ASP A 338 20.47 -5.41 -6.28
N TYR A 339 19.25 -5.05 -6.69
CA TYR A 339 18.10 -4.96 -5.80
C TYR A 339 17.78 -6.30 -5.12
N THR A 340 17.83 -7.41 -5.86
CA THR A 340 17.68 -8.76 -5.29
C THR A 340 18.69 -8.98 -4.16
N PHE A 341 19.96 -8.68 -4.40
CA PHE A 341 21.02 -8.92 -3.42
C PHE A 341 20.90 -8.00 -2.20
N GLU A 342 20.50 -6.74 -2.38
CA GLU A 342 20.19 -5.83 -1.29
C GLU A 342 19.01 -6.31 -0.42
N THR A 343 18.04 -6.99 -1.03
CA THR A 343 16.87 -7.52 -0.31
C THR A 343 17.16 -8.79 0.48
N PHE A 344 18.37 -9.37 0.38
CA PHE A 344 18.76 -10.52 1.18
C PHE A 344 18.57 -10.24 2.66
N ARG A 345 17.85 -11.14 3.32
CA ARG A 345 17.63 -11.11 4.76
C ARG A 345 18.03 -12.44 5.36
N LYS A 346 18.79 -12.39 6.45
CA LYS A 346 18.79 -13.43 7.47
C LYS A 346 17.75 -13.02 8.51
N TRP A 347 16.66 -13.76 8.61
CA TRP A 347 15.69 -13.58 9.67
C TRP A 347 16.22 -14.30 10.91
N ASN A 348 16.39 -13.60 12.03
CA ASN A 348 16.70 -14.24 13.31
C ASN A 348 15.44 -14.18 14.18
N PRO A 349 14.58 -15.22 14.17
CA PRO A 349 13.34 -15.17 14.92
C PRO A 349 13.58 -14.97 16.42
N ASP A 350 14.68 -15.50 16.97
CA ASP A 350 14.99 -15.37 18.40
C ASP A 350 15.42 -13.95 18.80
N ALA A 351 16.19 -13.25 17.95
CA ALA A 351 16.58 -11.86 18.23
C ALA A 351 15.45 -10.86 17.99
N LEU A 352 14.55 -11.14 17.05
CA LEU A 352 13.38 -10.30 16.77
C LEU A 352 12.23 -10.56 17.76
N ALA A 353 12.12 -11.79 18.30
CA ALA A 353 11.15 -12.11 19.34
C ALA A 353 11.39 -11.33 20.64
N GLU A 354 12.61 -10.87 20.90
CA GLU A 354 12.96 -10.01 22.04
C GLU A 354 12.88 -8.50 21.73
N ASP A 355 12.57 -8.11 20.49
CA ASP A 355 12.48 -6.71 20.07
C ASP A 355 11.03 -6.20 20.06
N ALA A 356 10.72 -5.27 20.96
CA ALA A 356 9.39 -4.68 21.05
C ALA A 356 8.94 -3.97 19.76
N VAL A 357 9.87 -3.33 19.02
CA VAL A 357 9.56 -2.60 17.78
C VAL A 357 9.21 -3.56 16.65
N TYR A 358 9.85 -4.73 16.60
CA TYR A 358 9.50 -5.77 15.63
C TYR A 358 8.04 -6.22 15.78
N HIS A 359 7.59 -6.47 17.02
CA HIS A 359 6.22 -6.87 17.29
C HIS A 359 5.20 -5.73 17.07
N LEU A 360 5.61 -4.48 17.28
CA LEU A 360 4.83 -3.29 16.89
C LEU A 360 4.62 -3.26 15.36
N ASP A 361 5.69 -3.39 14.57
CA ASP A 361 5.62 -3.38 13.11
C ASP A 361 4.85 -4.58 12.56
N ARG A 362 4.97 -5.76 13.21
CA ARG A 362 4.19 -6.95 12.88
C ARG A 362 2.71 -6.73 13.17
N GLY A 363 2.39 -6.16 14.33
CA GLY A 363 1.02 -5.77 14.69
C GLY A 363 0.42 -4.77 13.70
N ALA A 364 1.19 -3.76 13.28
CA ALA A 364 0.76 -2.76 12.30
C ALA A 364 0.42 -3.39 10.94
N ARG A 365 1.23 -4.34 10.48
CA ARG A 365 0.95 -5.10 9.24
C ARG A 365 -0.33 -5.92 9.37
N PHE A 366 -0.53 -6.63 10.48
CA PHE A 366 -1.76 -7.36 10.73
C PHE A 366 -2.98 -6.42 10.80
N SER A 367 -2.87 -5.26 11.46
CA SER A 367 -3.93 -4.24 11.48
C SER A 367 -4.25 -3.73 10.07
N MET A 368 -3.25 -3.48 9.21
CA MET A 368 -3.45 -3.06 7.81
C MET A 368 -4.14 -4.15 6.98
N LEU A 369 -3.84 -5.42 7.26
CA LEU A 369 -4.49 -6.59 6.66
C LEU A 369 -5.86 -6.91 7.29
N ARG A 370 -6.29 -6.13 8.28
CA ARG A 370 -7.52 -6.30 9.08
C ARG A 370 -7.56 -7.60 9.89
N GLU A 371 -6.41 -8.21 10.13
CA GLU A 371 -6.22 -9.39 10.98
C GLU A 371 -6.08 -8.92 12.43
N TYR A 372 -7.15 -8.34 12.96
CA TYR A 372 -7.09 -7.56 14.20
C TYR A 372 -6.73 -8.40 15.44
N GLN A 373 -7.10 -9.68 15.50
CA GLN A 373 -6.76 -10.53 16.65
C GLN A 373 -5.25 -10.87 16.69
N ASP A 374 -4.63 -11.07 15.54
CA ASP A 374 -3.18 -11.29 15.41
C ASP A 374 -2.41 -9.98 15.61
N ALA A 375 -2.99 -8.87 15.20
CA ALA A 375 -2.49 -7.53 15.52
C ALA A 375 -2.48 -7.29 17.03
N LEU A 376 -3.61 -7.54 17.73
CA LEU A 376 -3.70 -7.44 19.19
C LEU A 376 -2.63 -8.30 19.88
N THR A 377 -2.49 -9.57 19.45
CA THR A 377 -1.48 -10.48 20.01
C THR A 377 -0.06 -9.94 19.82
N SER A 378 0.24 -9.39 18.64
CA SER A 378 1.56 -8.80 18.36
C SER A 378 1.80 -7.51 19.17
N TYR A 379 0.79 -6.66 19.34
CA TYR A 379 0.93 -5.49 20.22
C TYR A 379 1.06 -5.88 21.70
N ASP A 380 0.38 -6.95 22.15
CA ASP A 380 0.55 -7.50 23.51
C ASP A 380 1.99 -7.97 23.73
N GLU A 381 2.58 -8.65 22.76
CA GLU A 381 3.99 -9.06 22.78
C GLU A 381 4.93 -7.85 22.81
N SER A 382 4.66 -6.84 21.98
CA SER A 382 5.40 -5.57 21.95
C SER A 382 5.38 -4.87 23.31
N ILE A 383 4.21 -4.74 23.93
CA ILE A 383 4.00 -4.09 25.23
C ILE A 383 4.60 -4.90 26.38
N ALA A 384 4.60 -6.24 26.29
CA ALA A 384 5.23 -7.09 27.28
C ALA A 384 6.76 -6.91 27.31
N LEU A 385 7.37 -6.65 26.14
CA LEU A 385 8.81 -6.43 25.98
C LEU A 385 9.21 -4.99 26.34
N ASP A 386 8.44 -3.99 25.89
CA ASP A 386 8.63 -2.58 26.26
C ASP A 386 7.30 -1.93 26.68
N PRO A 387 7.00 -1.90 28.00
CA PRO A 387 5.80 -1.26 28.54
C PRO A 387 5.78 0.28 28.44
N THR A 388 6.84 0.89 27.89
CA THR A 388 6.94 2.34 27.67
C THR A 388 6.79 2.74 26.21
N LEU A 389 6.65 1.77 25.31
CA LEU A 389 6.51 2.01 23.87
C LEU A 389 5.11 2.56 23.53
N VAL A 390 5.02 3.88 23.42
CA VAL A 390 3.76 4.60 23.30
C VAL A 390 2.95 4.21 22.06
N GLN A 391 3.64 4.02 20.94
CA GLN A 391 3.03 3.65 19.66
C GLN A 391 2.32 2.29 19.74
N ALA A 392 2.82 1.33 20.52
CA ALA A 392 2.17 0.03 20.67
C ALA A 392 0.80 0.16 21.37
N TYR A 393 0.70 1.00 22.40
CA TYR A 393 -0.58 1.31 23.03
C TYR A 393 -1.52 2.06 22.08
N ALA A 394 -1.05 3.07 21.36
CA ALA A 394 -1.89 3.83 20.42
C ALA A 394 -2.39 2.95 19.25
N SER A 395 -1.53 2.12 18.66
CA SER A 395 -1.91 1.20 17.58
C SER A 395 -2.82 0.06 18.06
N ARG A 396 -2.63 -0.45 19.29
CA ARG A 396 -3.54 -1.42 19.91
C ARG A 396 -4.89 -0.79 20.24
N ALA A 397 -4.91 0.48 20.65
CA ALA A 397 -6.14 1.23 20.91
C ALA A 397 -7.01 1.35 19.67
N TRP A 398 -6.43 1.76 18.54
CA TRP A 398 -7.14 1.79 17.25
C TRP A 398 -7.60 0.40 16.80
N THR A 399 -6.81 -0.63 17.06
CA THR A 399 -7.20 -2.03 16.75
C THR A 399 -8.37 -2.49 17.62
N HIS A 400 -8.38 -2.16 18.92
CA HIS A 400 -9.54 -2.38 19.79
C HIS A 400 -10.77 -1.59 19.32
N TYR A 401 -10.59 -0.36 18.85
CA TYR A 401 -11.68 0.45 18.28
C TYR A 401 -12.30 -0.19 17.03
N TYR A 402 -11.50 -0.79 16.14
CA TYR A 402 -12.01 -1.52 14.97
C TYR A 402 -12.71 -2.84 15.32
N LEU A 403 -12.43 -3.39 16.50
CA LEU A 403 -13.10 -4.57 17.06
C LEU A 403 -14.30 -4.22 17.96
N ASP A 404 -14.75 -2.96 17.95
CA ASP A 404 -15.80 -2.42 18.82
C ASP A 404 -15.55 -2.62 20.33
N ASN A 405 -14.28 -2.79 20.72
CA ASN A 405 -13.82 -2.90 22.10
C ASN A 405 -13.45 -1.51 22.67
N SER A 406 -14.39 -0.55 22.60
CA SER A 406 -14.15 0.86 22.91
C SER A 406 -13.59 1.10 24.32
N THR A 407 -13.97 0.32 25.33
CA THR A 407 -13.43 0.43 26.69
C THR A 407 -11.93 0.10 26.74
N ALA A 408 -11.49 -0.93 26.01
CA ALA A 408 -10.07 -1.29 25.93
C ALA A 408 -9.29 -0.26 25.10
N ALA A 409 -9.90 0.24 24.02
CA ALA A 409 -9.32 1.29 23.19
C ALA A 409 -9.03 2.57 24.00
N ILE A 410 -10.01 3.02 24.80
CA ILE A 410 -9.86 4.17 25.70
C ILE A 410 -8.73 3.93 26.71
N ALA A 411 -8.73 2.78 27.39
CA ALA A 411 -7.70 2.48 28.40
C ALA A 411 -6.28 2.48 27.82
N ASP A 412 -6.09 1.95 26.61
CA ASP A 412 -4.79 1.97 25.93
C ASP A 412 -4.37 3.37 25.50
N LEU A 413 -5.32 4.18 25.02
CA LEU A 413 -5.00 5.53 24.57
C LEU A 413 -4.74 6.48 25.75
N GLU A 414 -5.47 6.34 26.86
CA GLU A 414 -5.16 6.99 28.14
C GLU A 414 -3.77 6.60 28.64
N LYS A 415 -3.41 5.32 28.50
CA LYS A 415 -2.07 4.85 28.84
C LYS A 415 -1.00 5.47 27.94
N ALA A 416 -1.27 5.61 26.64
CA ALA A 416 -0.38 6.27 25.70
C ALA A 416 -0.18 7.76 26.04
N ILE A 417 -1.25 8.48 26.35
CA ILE A 417 -1.22 9.87 26.82
C ILE A 417 -0.40 10.00 28.12
N ALA A 418 -0.61 9.11 29.08
CA ALA A 418 0.13 9.13 30.34
C ALA A 418 1.65 8.91 30.16
N LEU A 419 2.07 8.22 29.09
CA LEU A 419 3.48 7.99 28.77
C LEU A 419 4.10 9.16 28.00
N ASP A 420 3.34 9.80 27.11
CA ASP A 420 3.78 10.97 26.36
C ASP A 420 2.61 11.96 26.19
N PRO A 421 2.49 12.89 27.16
CA PRO A 421 1.33 13.78 27.30
C PRO A 421 1.39 15.02 26.42
N MET A 422 2.45 15.20 25.61
CA MET A 422 2.58 16.38 24.74
C MET A 422 2.16 16.11 23.29
N GLU A 423 1.77 14.87 22.98
CA GLU A 423 1.31 14.48 21.65
C GLU A 423 -0.20 14.69 21.51
N ILE A 424 -0.58 15.76 20.81
CA ILE A 424 -1.97 16.19 20.66
C ILE A 424 -2.83 15.19 19.89
N ASP A 425 -2.27 14.46 18.92
CA ASP A 425 -3.03 13.52 18.09
C ASP A 425 -3.67 12.39 18.92
N ARG A 426 -3.11 12.10 20.11
CA ARG A 426 -3.68 11.12 21.04
C ARG A 426 -4.89 11.64 21.80
N TYR A 427 -4.90 12.93 22.16
CA TYR A 427 -6.05 13.60 22.75
C TYR A 427 -7.20 13.69 21.75
N LEU A 428 -6.90 14.03 20.49
CA LEU A 428 -7.86 14.01 19.39
C LEU A 428 -8.46 12.60 19.18
N SER A 429 -7.60 11.59 19.11
CA SER A 429 -8.04 10.18 18.97
C SER A 429 -8.92 9.73 20.15
N LEU A 430 -8.61 10.17 21.38
CA LEU A 430 -9.37 9.81 22.58
C LEU A 430 -10.72 10.54 22.64
N GLY A 431 -10.76 11.80 22.21
CA GLY A 431 -11.99 12.56 22.02
C GLY A 431 -12.95 11.85 21.04
N ILE A 432 -12.44 11.33 19.92
CA ILE A 432 -13.22 10.52 18.97
C ILE A 432 -13.80 9.27 19.64
N PHE A 433 -13.00 8.57 20.46
CA PHE A 433 -13.44 7.34 21.12
C PHE A 433 -14.55 7.61 22.15
N TYR A 434 -14.43 8.69 22.93
CA TYR A 434 -15.48 9.12 23.86
C TYR A 434 -16.74 9.60 23.14
N TRP A 435 -16.58 10.35 22.05
CA TRP A 435 -17.71 10.79 21.21
C TRP A 435 -18.50 9.60 20.64
N ARG A 436 -17.81 8.56 20.15
CA ARG A 436 -18.45 7.33 19.65
C ARG A 436 -19.22 6.56 20.72
N LEU A 437 -18.80 6.65 21.98
CA LEU A 437 -19.53 6.12 23.13
C LEU A 437 -20.67 7.02 23.61
N HIS A 438 -20.89 8.15 22.94
CA HIS A 438 -21.80 9.22 23.36
C HIS A 438 -21.46 9.82 24.74
N ASP A 439 -20.22 9.67 25.21
CA ASP A 439 -19.69 10.35 26.40
C ASP A 439 -19.13 11.71 25.98
N TYR A 440 -20.02 12.58 25.51
CA TYR A 440 -19.68 13.92 25.06
C TYR A 440 -18.98 14.78 26.12
N PRO A 441 -19.32 14.71 27.43
CA PRO A 441 -18.57 15.44 28.46
C PRO A 441 -17.10 15.02 28.57
N ALA A 442 -16.81 13.70 28.50
CA ALA A 442 -15.43 13.21 28.50
C ALA A 442 -14.70 13.60 27.22
N ALA A 443 -15.39 13.54 26.06
CA ALA A 443 -14.85 13.98 24.78
C ALA A 443 -14.45 15.46 24.80
N LEU A 444 -15.35 16.35 25.25
CA LEU A 444 -15.06 17.79 25.39
C LEU A 444 -13.85 18.04 26.29
N THR A 445 -13.84 17.43 27.48
CA THR A 445 -12.74 17.60 28.44
C THR A 445 -11.40 17.15 27.83
N THR A 446 -11.39 16.04 27.09
CA THR A 446 -10.18 15.52 26.45
C THR A 446 -9.68 16.45 25.33
N ILE A 447 -10.59 17.00 24.53
CA ILE A 447 -10.23 17.93 23.45
C ILE A 447 -9.76 19.27 24.02
N ASP A 448 -10.37 19.76 25.12
CA ASP A 448 -9.92 20.94 25.84
C ASP A 448 -8.48 20.77 26.35
N GLU A 449 -8.14 19.60 26.91
CA GLU A 449 -6.77 19.28 27.31
C GLU A 449 -5.80 19.29 26.11
N GLY A 450 -6.23 18.81 24.93
CA GLY A 450 -5.47 18.91 23.70
C GLY A 450 -5.20 20.36 23.28
N ILE A 451 -6.24 21.21 23.32
CA ILE A 451 -6.14 22.64 23.00
C ILE A 451 -5.21 23.37 23.97
N ASP A 452 -5.21 23.00 25.26
CA ASP A 452 -4.29 23.56 26.25
C ASP A 452 -2.81 23.22 25.93
N ILE A 453 -2.54 22.11 25.24
CA ILE A 453 -1.20 21.67 24.83
C ILE A 453 -0.73 22.41 23.57
N ASP A 454 -1.55 22.40 22.53
CA ASP A 454 -1.30 23.13 21.28
C ASP A 454 -2.55 23.91 20.87
N PRO A 455 -2.62 25.19 21.27
CA PRO A 455 -3.73 26.05 20.93
C PRO A 455 -3.83 26.36 19.45
N GLU A 456 -2.79 26.13 18.64
CA GLU A 456 -2.78 26.42 17.19
C GLU A 456 -3.28 25.22 16.35
N ARG A 457 -3.52 24.06 16.98
CA ARG A 457 -4.02 22.85 16.30
C ARG A 457 -5.49 23.01 15.91
N VAL A 458 -5.71 23.33 14.64
CA VAL A 458 -7.04 23.59 14.07
C VAL A 458 -8.01 22.41 14.22
N GLU A 459 -7.53 21.17 14.07
CA GLU A 459 -8.35 19.96 14.18
C GLU A 459 -9.03 19.79 15.55
N SER A 460 -8.42 20.33 16.61
CA SER A 460 -8.97 20.28 17.96
C SER A 460 -10.25 21.10 18.08
N TYR A 461 -10.26 22.31 17.53
CA TYR A 461 -11.46 23.16 17.52
C TYR A 461 -12.58 22.56 16.67
N ASN A 462 -12.24 21.96 15.53
CA ASN A 462 -13.27 21.31 14.72
C ASN A 462 -13.89 20.09 15.42
N GLN A 463 -13.08 19.26 16.07
CA GLN A 463 -13.62 18.13 16.85
C GLN A 463 -14.47 18.60 18.02
N ARG A 464 -14.08 19.67 18.72
CA ARG A 464 -14.89 20.27 19.80
C ARG A 464 -16.22 20.82 19.26
N ALA A 465 -16.20 21.49 18.11
CA ALA A 465 -17.39 21.98 17.42
C ALA A 465 -18.36 20.83 17.08
N LEU A 466 -17.86 19.71 16.53
CA LEU A 466 -18.68 18.51 16.25
C LEU A 466 -19.35 17.94 17.50
N ILE A 467 -18.65 17.94 18.64
CA ILE A 467 -19.21 17.50 19.91
C ILE A 467 -20.29 18.48 20.40
N HIS A 468 -20.07 19.79 20.28
CA HIS A 468 -21.07 20.80 20.61
C HIS A 468 -22.32 20.71 19.71
N VAL A 469 -22.15 20.42 18.41
CA VAL A 469 -23.27 20.16 17.49
C VAL A 469 -24.06 18.93 17.96
N ALA A 470 -23.40 17.84 18.35
CA ALA A 470 -24.07 16.65 18.88
C ALA A 470 -24.85 16.93 20.18
N LEU A 471 -24.43 17.93 20.96
CA LEU A 471 -25.11 18.42 22.16
C LEU A 471 -26.19 19.47 21.87
N ASN A 472 -26.35 19.93 20.63
CA ASN A 472 -27.19 21.06 20.20
C ASN A 472 -26.75 22.41 20.79
N GLU A 473 -25.46 22.57 21.07
CA GLU A 473 -24.83 23.77 21.61
C GLU A 473 -24.25 24.62 20.48
N TYR A 474 -25.13 25.07 19.57
CA TYR A 474 -24.72 25.70 18.31
C TYR A 474 -23.92 26.99 18.48
N ASP A 475 -24.18 27.79 19.52
CA ASP A 475 -23.41 29.01 19.79
C ASP A 475 -21.95 28.69 20.16
N ALA A 476 -21.70 27.57 20.85
CA ALA A 476 -20.35 27.12 21.19
C ALA A 476 -19.64 26.51 19.99
N ALA A 477 -20.35 25.71 19.19
CA ALA A 477 -19.83 25.19 17.93
C ALA A 477 -19.41 26.32 16.98
N LEU A 478 -20.22 27.37 16.83
CA LEU A 478 -19.89 28.55 16.03
C LEU A 478 -18.65 29.28 16.55
N ALA A 479 -18.48 29.40 17.87
CA ALA A 479 -17.28 30.01 18.45
C ALA A 479 -16.02 29.18 18.16
N ASP A 480 -16.10 27.85 18.21
CA ASP A 480 -14.98 26.96 17.88
C ASP A 480 -14.60 27.03 16.40
N ILE A 481 -15.57 27.20 15.52
CA ILE A 481 -15.32 27.43 14.10
C ILE A 481 -14.63 28.79 13.89
N GLU A 482 -15.01 29.83 14.61
CA GLU A 482 -14.34 31.13 14.53
C GLU A 482 -12.86 31.02 14.95
N GLU A 483 -12.55 30.24 16.00
CA GLU A 483 -11.16 29.97 16.41
C GLU A 483 -10.41 29.12 15.39
N TYR A 484 -11.08 28.10 14.81
CA TYR A 484 -10.55 27.32 13.69
C TYR A 484 -10.11 28.23 12.54
N GLU A 485 -10.98 29.13 12.07
CA GLU A 485 -10.69 30.07 10.97
C GLU A 485 -9.56 31.05 11.31
N ALA A 486 -9.52 31.52 12.56
CA ALA A 486 -8.49 32.42 13.03
C ALA A 486 -7.10 31.78 12.99
N HIS A 487 -7.02 30.45 13.15
CA HIS A 487 -5.77 29.70 13.24
C HIS A 487 -5.40 28.99 11.94
N SER A 488 -6.33 28.88 10.98
CA SER A 488 -6.11 28.22 9.69
C SER A 488 -5.71 29.17 8.54
N GLU A 489 -5.44 30.45 8.82
CA GLU A 489 -5.18 31.53 7.83
C GLU A 489 -6.26 31.68 6.73
N GLY A 490 -7.47 31.13 6.94
CA GLY A 490 -8.53 31.10 5.94
C GLY A 490 -8.43 29.95 4.93
N GLU A 491 -7.44 29.05 5.07
CA GLU A 491 -7.36 27.77 4.37
C GLU A 491 -7.90 26.67 5.28
N LEU A 492 -8.86 25.86 4.82
CA LEU A 492 -9.27 24.67 5.57
C LEU A 492 -8.17 23.62 5.38
N SER A 493 -7.59 23.09 6.46
CA SER A 493 -6.65 21.97 6.36
C SER A 493 -7.36 20.75 5.75
N PRO A 494 -6.70 19.96 4.87
CA PRO A 494 -7.29 18.77 4.28
C PRO A 494 -7.80 17.79 5.36
N GLY A 495 -9.09 17.44 5.31
CA GLY A 495 -9.72 16.49 6.25
C GLY A 495 -10.55 17.11 7.38
N VAL A 496 -10.70 18.43 7.42
CA VAL A 496 -11.57 19.13 8.38
C VAL A 496 -12.99 19.26 7.83
N ILE A 497 -13.97 18.66 8.52
CA ILE A 497 -15.42 18.85 8.23
C ILE A 497 -15.80 20.29 8.60
N ASP A 498 -16.32 21.07 7.64
CA ASP A 498 -16.85 22.41 7.92
C ASP A 498 -18.15 22.31 8.74
N THR A 499 -18.08 22.66 10.03
CA THR A 499 -19.21 22.61 10.96
C THR A 499 -20.12 23.86 10.92
N ARG A 500 -19.88 24.80 9.97
CA ARG A 500 -20.71 26.02 9.79
C ARG A 500 -22.09 25.75 9.21
N ALA A 501 -22.24 24.68 8.45
CA ALA A 501 -23.49 24.24 7.82
C ALA A 501 -24.28 23.34 8.77
#